data_AF-A0A1G6MQT7-F1
#
_entry.id   AF-A0A1G6MQT7-F1
#
_cell.length_a   1.000
_cell.length_b   1.000
_cell.length_c   1.000
_cell.angle_alpha   90.00
_cell.angle_beta   90.00
_cell.angle_gamma   90.00
#
_symmetry.space_group_name_H-M   'P 1'
#
loop_
_entity.id
_entity.type
_entity.pdbx_description
1 polymer ?
#
loop_
_entity_poly.entity_id
_entity_poly.type
_entity_poly.pdbx_seq_one_letter_code
_entity_poly.pdbx_strand_id
1 'polypeptide(L)'
;MSTGRRAATALTVALLTLGTPLAGSAPAWADAPGTARAVAADETPALSALAAEAARNEVLRIAKSGLPAELRTSAWNALRSTLGDAAIEAWLAPGGGYDLAKQRLRDTRTRNRLFCERVAATHTPEFSPQVNAAARTALKGTDPDRAAFVSTGYERAQQRDREVRAADTEHQQEVAARERDFVAALAATDPGGEVRTAAQWALRPGATDADVAEFFGYGWATGATLDLEGHRLRIADGETRRHHALTLLLRKALAAEEALKGAADAAKARAEAEAAWRSVADQAGAAYRTWADEQTAAAAQAAHWAAVAAAAAEGADGIWKNIAGPAGANQQSWTQEGASAAGSAAYWQDMLKRAEESEERVRETV
;
A
#
# COMPACT_ATOMS: atom_id res chain seq x y z
N MET A 1 -8.19 14.76 -33.47
CA MET A 1 -6.79 15.14 -33.73
C MET A 1 -6.44 16.35 -32.88
N SER A 2 -5.72 16.13 -31.78
CA SER A 2 -5.00 17.18 -31.05
C SER A 2 -3.97 16.48 -30.17
N THR A 3 -2.70 16.68 -30.51
CA THR A 3 -1.51 16.08 -29.89
C THR A 3 -0.98 16.99 -28.81
N GLY A 4 -1.00 16.55 -27.55
CA GLY A 4 -0.41 17.26 -26.41
C GLY A 4 0.85 16.56 -25.90
N ARG A 5 2.00 17.21 -26.10
CA ARG A 5 3.38 16.77 -25.82
C ARG A 5 3.63 16.44 -24.33
N ARG A 6 4.35 15.34 -24.09
CA ARG A 6 5.02 15.03 -22.81
C ARG A 6 6.36 15.78 -22.75
N ALA A 7 6.59 16.57 -21.71
CA ALA A 7 7.90 17.16 -21.40
C ALA A 7 8.67 16.21 -20.46
N ALA A 8 9.87 15.81 -20.87
CA ALA A 8 10.81 15.04 -20.08
C ALA A 8 11.78 16.01 -19.40
N THR A 9 11.84 15.99 -18.06
CA THR A 9 12.80 16.79 -17.29
C THR A 9 14.01 15.92 -16.98
N ALA A 10 15.15 16.25 -17.59
CA ALA A 10 16.45 15.64 -17.31
C ALA A 10 17.03 16.24 -16.02
N LEU A 11 17.43 15.37 -15.08
CA LEU A 11 18.10 15.74 -13.85
C LEU A 11 19.62 15.70 -14.08
N THR A 12 20.28 16.85 -14.04
CA THR A 12 21.74 16.98 -14.12
C THR A 12 22.31 16.96 -12.70
N VAL A 13 23.08 15.94 -12.35
CA VAL A 13 23.81 15.86 -11.07
C VAL A 13 25.23 16.40 -11.29
N ALA A 14 25.55 17.51 -10.63
CA ALA A 14 26.89 18.08 -10.61
C ALA A 14 27.74 17.43 -9.50
N LEU A 15 28.88 16.85 -9.90
CA LEU A 15 29.93 16.34 -9.01
C LEU A 15 30.80 17.50 -8.51
N LEU A 16 30.89 17.66 -7.20
CA LEU A 16 31.83 18.57 -6.53
C LEU A 16 33.12 17.81 -6.20
N THR A 17 34.18 18.13 -6.93
CA THR A 17 35.57 17.75 -6.63
C THR A 17 36.26 18.93 -5.95
N LEU A 18 36.75 18.76 -4.72
CA LEU A 18 37.75 19.63 -4.11
C LEU A 18 38.80 18.77 -3.43
N GLY A 19 40.02 18.84 -3.96
CA GLY A 19 41.23 18.37 -3.30
C GLY A 19 42.24 19.51 -3.24
N THR A 20 42.94 19.62 -2.11
CA THR A 20 44.35 20.04 -2.00
C THR A 20 44.81 19.80 -0.56
N PRO A 21 45.90 19.05 -0.31
CA PRO A 21 46.63 19.08 0.95
C PRO A 21 47.76 20.13 0.91
N LEU A 22 48.01 20.75 2.07
CA LEU A 22 49.10 21.70 2.32
C LEU A 22 50.45 20.99 2.42
N ALA A 23 51.45 21.58 1.77
CA ALA A 23 52.85 21.20 1.85
C ALA A 23 53.44 21.56 3.22
N GLY A 24 54.12 20.59 3.84
CA GLY A 24 54.93 20.76 5.05
C GLY A 24 56.33 20.20 4.81
N SER A 25 57.31 21.09 4.87
CA SER A 25 58.75 20.92 4.69
C SER A 25 59.40 19.93 5.66
N ALA A 26 60.28 19.08 5.14
CA ALA A 26 61.21 18.25 5.89
C ALA A 26 62.45 19.02 6.39
N PRO A 27 63.19 18.45 7.36
CA PRO A 27 64.64 18.47 7.33
C PRO A 27 65.24 17.05 7.31
N ALA A 28 66.32 16.92 6.54
CA ALA A 28 67.31 15.84 6.58
C ALA A 28 67.95 15.76 8.00
N TRP A 29 68.46 14.64 8.53
CA TRP A 29 69.60 13.85 8.08
C TRP A 29 69.60 12.48 8.81
N ALA A 30 69.91 11.36 8.11
CA ALA A 30 70.63 10.19 8.65
C ALA A 30 70.77 9.09 7.58
N ASP A 31 72.00 8.66 7.35
CA ASP A 31 72.43 7.60 6.42
C ASP A 31 71.90 6.20 6.76
N ALA A 32 71.53 5.44 5.71
CA ALA A 32 72.10 4.14 5.32
C ALA A 32 71.07 3.27 4.55
N PRO A 33 71.46 2.59 3.44
CA PRO A 33 70.57 1.78 2.64
C PRO A 33 70.39 0.39 3.27
N GLY A 34 69.43 0.27 4.18
CA GLY A 34 68.87 -1.02 4.54
C GLY A 34 67.79 -1.38 3.52
N THR A 35 68.03 -2.40 2.70
CA THR A 35 67.05 -3.01 1.81
C THR A 35 65.85 -3.54 2.61
N ALA A 36 64.87 -2.67 2.89
CA ALA A 36 63.54 -3.07 3.29
C ALA A 36 62.77 -3.47 2.02
N ARG A 37 62.77 -4.78 1.80
CA ARG A 37 61.95 -5.51 0.84
C ARG A 37 60.53 -4.91 0.81
N ALA A 38 60.14 -4.35 -0.34
CA ALA A 38 58.75 -4.03 -0.62
C ALA A 38 57.96 -5.35 -0.68
N VAL A 39 57.21 -5.65 0.38
CA VAL A 39 56.26 -6.79 0.41
C VAL A 39 54.80 -6.31 0.43
N ALA A 40 54.54 -5.01 0.61
CA ALA A 40 53.18 -4.51 0.85
C ALA A 40 52.29 -4.33 -0.40
N ALA A 41 52.84 -4.36 -1.62
CA ALA A 41 52.07 -4.10 -2.84
C ALA A 41 51.37 -5.36 -3.41
N ASP A 42 51.85 -6.57 -3.07
CA ASP A 42 51.36 -7.84 -3.62
C ASP A 42 50.28 -8.51 -2.74
N GLU A 43 50.12 -8.04 -1.49
CA GLU A 43 49.18 -8.63 -0.52
C GLU A 43 47.73 -8.15 -0.69
N THR A 44 47.50 -6.92 -1.14
CA THR A 44 46.14 -6.35 -1.28
C THR A 44 45.30 -7.01 -2.39
N PRO A 45 45.85 -7.28 -3.60
CA PRO A 45 45.14 -8.03 -4.64
C PRO A 45 44.83 -9.47 -4.21
N ALA A 46 45.76 -10.11 -3.48
CA ALA A 46 45.59 -11.47 -2.97
C ALA A 46 44.48 -11.54 -1.89
N LEU A 47 44.42 -10.57 -0.97
CA LEU A 47 43.37 -10.50 0.05
C LEU A 47 41.99 -10.21 -0.57
N SER A 48 41.90 -9.34 -1.58
CA SER A 48 40.64 -9.07 -2.30
C SER A 48 40.13 -10.30 -3.04
N ALA A 49 41.01 -11.08 -3.68
CA ALA A 49 40.65 -12.31 -4.36
C ALA A 49 40.15 -13.39 -3.38
N LEU A 50 40.82 -13.54 -2.23
CA LEU A 50 40.40 -14.44 -1.15
C LEU A 50 39.04 -14.03 -0.58
N ALA A 51 38.79 -12.73 -0.38
CA ALA A 51 37.50 -12.23 0.08
C ALA A 51 36.38 -12.50 -0.93
N ALA A 52 36.64 -12.29 -2.23
CA ALA A 52 35.68 -12.59 -3.29
C ALA A 52 35.37 -14.10 -3.38
N GLU A 53 36.37 -14.97 -3.21
CA GLU A 53 36.17 -16.42 -3.15
C GLU A 53 35.38 -16.85 -1.91
N ALA A 54 35.68 -16.29 -0.73
CA ALA A 54 34.92 -16.54 0.48
C ALA A 54 33.45 -16.11 0.34
N ALA A 55 33.21 -14.94 -0.25
CA ALA A 55 31.88 -14.43 -0.55
C ALA A 55 31.13 -15.37 -1.52
N ARG A 56 31.78 -15.80 -2.62
CA ARG A 56 31.23 -16.80 -3.55
C ARG A 56 30.84 -18.10 -2.84
N ASN A 57 31.73 -18.62 -1.99
CA ASN A 57 31.49 -19.86 -1.26
C ASN A 57 30.31 -19.73 -0.27
N GLU A 58 30.17 -18.58 0.39
CA GLU A 58 29.05 -18.33 1.30
C GLU A 58 27.70 -18.25 0.56
N VAL A 59 27.65 -17.52 -0.56
CA VAL A 59 26.43 -17.46 -1.39
C VAL A 59 26.10 -18.85 -1.96
N LEU A 60 27.11 -19.62 -2.39
CA LEU A 60 26.92 -20.99 -2.87
C LEU A 60 26.40 -21.93 -1.77
N ARG A 61 26.90 -21.79 -0.53
CA ARG A 61 26.42 -22.53 0.64
C ARG A 61 24.93 -22.23 0.88
N ILE A 62 24.53 -20.96 0.81
CA ILE A 62 23.11 -20.57 0.95
C ILE A 62 22.28 -21.14 -0.20
N ALA A 63 22.76 -21.04 -1.45
CA ALA A 63 22.05 -21.54 -2.63
C ALA A 63 21.78 -23.06 -2.59
N LYS A 64 22.70 -23.83 -1.98
CA LYS A 64 22.61 -25.28 -1.82
C LYS A 64 21.99 -25.74 -0.49
N SER A 65 21.65 -24.82 0.40
CA SER A 65 21.14 -25.14 1.75
C SER A 65 19.69 -25.67 1.73
N GLY A 66 19.17 -26.01 2.91
CA GLY A 66 17.75 -26.29 3.15
C GLY A 66 16.90 -25.05 3.43
N LEU A 67 17.41 -23.83 3.17
CA LEU A 67 16.66 -22.59 3.39
C LEU A 67 15.45 -22.47 2.43
N PRO A 68 14.49 -21.58 2.73
CA PRO A 68 13.37 -21.27 1.83
C PRO A 68 13.79 -21.02 0.39
N ALA A 69 12.97 -21.45 -0.56
CA ALA A 69 13.28 -21.45 -1.99
C ALA A 69 13.62 -20.05 -2.52
N GLU A 70 12.97 -19.01 -2.00
CA GLU A 70 13.20 -17.62 -2.37
C GLU A 70 14.64 -17.18 -2.07
N LEU A 71 15.19 -17.57 -0.92
CA LEU A 71 16.58 -17.26 -0.54
C LEU A 71 17.56 -18.03 -1.42
N ARG A 72 17.28 -19.30 -1.69
CA ARG A 72 18.13 -20.15 -2.54
C ARG A 72 18.15 -19.67 -3.98
N THR A 73 16.99 -19.36 -4.55
CA THR A 73 16.87 -18.84 -5.91
C THR A 73 17.52 -17.46 -6.03
N SER A 74 17.36 -16.59 -5.03
CA SER A 74 18.04 -15.30 -5.01
C SER A 74 19.57 -15.45 -5.01
N ALA A 75 20.10 -16.37 -4.20
CA ALA A 75 21.53 -16.70 -4.18
C ALA A 75 22.01 -17.27 -5.52
N TRP A 76 21.26 -18.19 -6.14
CA TRP A 76 21.58 -18.70 -7.49
C TRP A 76 21.54 -17.61 -8.56
N ASN A 77 20.70 -16.59 -8.42
CA ASN A 77 20.67 -15.46 -9.36
C ASN A 77 21.89 -14.54 -9.19
N ALA A 78 22.36 -14.32 -7.96
CA ALA A 78 23.60 -13.59 -7.72
C ALA A 78 24.81 -14.32 -8.33
N LEU A 79 24.91 -15.65 -8.11
CA LEU A 79 26.01 -16.48 -8.64
C LEU A 79 26.02 -16.59 -10.17
N ARG A 80 24.85 -16.50 -10.82
CA ARG A 80 24.71 -16.58 -12.29
C ARG A 80 24.68 -15.21 -12.97
N SER A 81 24.82 -14.13 -12.19
CA SER A 81 24.78 -12.77 -12.73
C SER A 81 26.00 -12.51 -13.62
N THR A 82 25.79 -11.82 -14.74
CA THR A 82 26.88 -11.38 -15.63
C THR A 82 27.75 -10.29 -14.99
N LEU A 83 27.32 -9.70 -13.87
CA LEU A 83 28.11 -8.75 -13.08
C LEU A 83 29.17 -9.42 -12.19
N GLY A 84 29.20 -10.76 -12.14
CA GLY A 84 30.19 -11.52 -11.39
C GLY A 84 30.22 -11.16 -9.91
N ASP A 85 31.42 -10.93 -9.38
CA ASP A 85 31.65 -10.70 -7.94
C ASP A 85 30.93 -9.46 -7.40
N ALA A 86 30.70 -8.44 -8.24
CA ALA A 86 29.93 -7.26 -7.85
C ALA A 86 28.47 -7.59 -7.50
N ALA A 87 27.85 -8.58 -8.16
CA ALA A 87 26.50 -9.02 -7.80
C ALA A 87 26.48 -9.80 -6.48
N ILE A 88 27.55 -10.52 -6.17
CA ILE A 88 27.70 -11.29 -4.95
C ILE A 88 27.93 -10.37 -3.76
N GLU A 89 28.79 -9.36 -3.93
CA GLU A 89 29.00 -8.30 -2.95
C GLU A 89 27.71 -7.53 -2.69
N ALA A 90 27.02 -7.06 -3.74
CA ALA A 90 25.73 -6.38 -3.59
C ALA A 90 24.63 -7.28 -2.97
N TRP A 91 24.73 -8.59 -3.14
CA TRP A 91 23.80 -9.53 -2.52
C TRP A 91 24.06 -9.70 -1.01
N LEU A 92 25.33 -9.71 -0.60
CA LEU A 92 25.75 -9.84 0.81
C LEU A 92 25.73 -8.51 1.58
N ALA A 93 25.79 -7.36 0.89
CA ALA A 93 25.79 -6.05 1.52
C ALA A 93 24.54 -5.82 2.41
N PRO A 94 24.64 -5.02 3.49
CA PRO A 94 23.48 -4.64 4.30
C PRO A 94 22.39 -3.97 3.45
N GLY A 95 21.14 -4.44 3.56
CA GLY A 95 20.03 -4.00 2.70
C GLY A 95 20.10 -4.54 1.27
N GLY A 96 21.08 -5.38 0.97
CA GLY A 96 21.31 -6.01 -0.33
C GLY A 96 20.38 -7.19 -0.61
N GLY A 97 20.77 -8.00 -1.60
CA GLY A 97 19.95 -9.08 -2.14
C GLY A 97 19.47 -10.12 -1.11
N TYR A 98 20.30 -10.49 -0.13
CA TYR A 98 19.91 -11.42 0.93
C TYR A 98 18.83 -10.83 1.86
N ASP A 99 19.00 -9.57 2.28
CA ASP A 99 18.03 -8.86 3.12
C ASP A 99 16.71 -8.63 2.39
N LEU A 100 16.77 -8.21 1.12
CA LEU A 100 15.58 -8.07 0.27
C LEU A 100 14.85 -9.40 0.06
N ALA A 101 15.59 -10.52 -0.11
CA ALA A 101 14.98 -11.84 -0.25
C ALA A 101 14.30 -12.31 1.05
N LYS A 102 14.91 -12.04 2.22
CA LYS A 102 14.26 -12.28 3.53
C LYS A 102 13.00 -11.42 3.68
N GLN A 103 13.05 -10.16 3.28
CA GLN A 103 11.90 -9.26 3.36
C GLN A 103 10.75 -9.76 2.47
N ARG A 104 11.03 -10.09 1.20
CA ARG A 104 10.03 -10.67 0.28
C ARG A 104 9.40 -11.95 0.81
N LEU A 105 10.19 -12.81 1.48
CA LEU A 105 9.67 -14.01 2.12
C LEU A 105 8.68 -13.66 3.24
N ARG A 106 9.02 -12.72 4.12
CA ARG A 106 8.13 -12.22 5.18
C ARG A 106 6.87 -11.60 4.60
N ASP A 107 7.01 -10.73 3.60
CA ASP A 107 5.89 -10.07 2.93
C ASP A 107 4.96 -11.09 2.27
N THR A 108 5.50 -12.12 1.63
CA THR A 108 4.71 -13.18 1.00
C THR A 108 3.94 -14.00 2.03
N ARG A 109 4.56 -14.36 3.16
CA ARG A 109 3.87 -15.05 4.26
C ARG A 109 2.74 -14.21 4.85
N THR A 110 3.00 -12.93 5.09
CA THR A 110 1.98 -11.97 5.56
C THR A 110 0.85 -11.86 4.54
N ARG A 111 1.15 -11.66 3.26
CA ARG A 111 0.14 -11.59 2.18
C ARG A 111 -0.70 -12.86 2.09
N ASN A 112 -0.08 -14.04 2.17
CA ASN A 112 -0.81 -15.30 2.12
C ASN A 112 -1.76 -15.46 3.31
N ARG A 113 -1.32 -15.08 4.52
CA ARG A 113 -2.18 -15.07 5.70
C ARG A 113 -3.36 -14.10 5.54
N LEU A 114 -3.07 -12.85 5.17
CA LEU A 114 -4.11 -11.83 4.95
C LEU A 114 -5.12 -12.25 3.88
N PHE A 115 -4.65 -12.90 2.81
CA PHE A 115 -5.53 -13.49 1.80
C PHE A 115 -6.46 -14.54 2.42
N CYS A 116 -5.93 -15.48 3.20
CA CYS A 116 -6.75 -16.50 3.86
C CYS A 116 -7.75 -15.89 4.86
N GLU A 117 -7.33 -14.88 5.63
CA GLU A 117 -8.18 -14.15 6.59
C GLU A 117 -9.34 -13.47 5.87
N ARG A 118 -9.04 -12.74 4.77
CA ARG A 118 -10.05 -12.10 3.94
C ARG A 118 -11.01 -13.12 3.34
N VAL A 119 -10.50 -14.21 2.75
CA VAL A 119 -11.36 -15.25 2.18
C VAL A 119 -12.30 -15.83 3.25
N ALA A 120 -11.79 -16.15 4.44
CA ALA A 120 -12.62 -16.67 5.54
C ALA A 120 -13.65 -15.66 6.07
N ALA A 121 -13.38 -14.36 5.93
CA ALA A 121 -14.30 -13.29 6.33
C ALA A 121 -15.37 -13.00 5.27
N THR A 122 -15.02 -13.02 3.98
CA THR A 122 -15.95 -12.62 2.90
C THR A 122 -16.76 -13.78 2.32
N HIS A 123 -16.28 -15.02 2.45
CA HIS A 123 -16.96 -16.22 1.95
C HIS A 123 -17.67 -16.90 3.11
N THR A 124 -18.95 -16.63 3.30
CA THR A 124 -19.68 -17.15 4.46
C THR A 124 -19.94 -18.66 4.30
N PRO A 125 -20.03 -19.42 5.40
CA PRO A 125 -20.32 -20.85 5.33
C PRO A 125 -21.69 -21.17 4.71
N GLU A 126 -22.62 -20.21 4.70
CA GLU A 126 -23.95 -20.37 4.09
C GLU A 126 -23.92 -20.31 2.56
N PHE A 127 -22.97 -19.57 1.97
CA PHE A 127 -22.87 -19.40 0.51
C PHE A 127 -21.72 -20.18 -0.13
N SER A 128 -20.60 -20.25 0.57
CA SER A 128 -19.34 -20.79 0.06
C SER A 128 -18.69 -21.70 1.12
N PRO A 129 -19.38 -22.78 1.53
CA PRO A 129 -18.96 -23.63 2.65
C PRO A 129 -17.59 -24.26 2.43
N GLN A 130 -17.29 -24.75 1.22
CA GLN A 130 -16.02 -25.40 0.93
C GLN A 130 -14.88 -24.40 0.94
N VAL A 131 -15.09 -23.20 0.40
CA VAL A 131 -14.10 -22.11 0.42
C VAL A 131 -13.88 -21.62 1.85
N ASN A 132 -14.92 -21.40 2.65
CA ASN A 132 -14.78 -20.99 4.04
C ASN A 132 -14.00 -22.02 4.86
N ALA A 133 -14.37 -23.30 4.75
CA ALA A 133 -13.71 -24.38 5.46
C ALA A 133 -12.24 -24.54 5.05
N ALA A 134 -11.93 -24.43 3.75
CA ALA A 134 -10.57 -24.51 3.24
C ALA A 134 -9.72 -23.33 3.72
N ALA A 135 -10.25 -22.10 3.69
CA ALA A 135 -9.57 -20.93 4.21
C ALA A 135 -9.30 -21.04 5.71
N ARG A 136 -10.30 -21.45 6.51
CA ARG A 136 -10.13 -21.68 7.96
C ARG A 136 -9.11 -22.77 8.27
N THR A 137 -9.05 -23.82 7.45
CA THR A 137 -8.04 -24.87 7.59
C THR A 137 -6.64 -24.33 7.30
N ALA A 138 -6.49 -23.57 6.22
CA ALA A 138 -5.22 -22.93 5.88
C ALA A 138 -4.75 -21.94 6.95
N LEU A 139 -5.67 -21.21 7.60
CA LEU A 139 -5.36 -20.29 8.70
C LEU A 139 -4.84 -21.00 9.94
N LYS A 140 -5.43 -22.15 10.29
CA LYS A 140 -4.97 -22.99 11.41
C LYS A 140 -3.66 -23.71 11.12
N GLY A 141 -3.29 -23.80 9.84
CA GLY A 141 -2.07 -24.47 9.38
C GLY A 141 -0.81 -23.61 9.43
N THR A 142 0.21 -24.10 8.73
CA THR A 142 1.54 -23.52 8.59
C THR A 142 1.64 -22.54 7.41
N ASP A 143 2.77 -21.83 7.27
CA ASP A 143 3.02 -20.96 6.10
C ASP A 143 2.92 -21.71 4.76
N PRO A 144 3.45 -22.94 4.62
CA PRO A 144 3.20 -23.79 3.46
C PRO A 144 1.72 -24.07 3.19
N ASP A 145 0.90 -24.31 4.21
CA ASP A 145 -0.53 -24.59 4.04
C ASP A 145 -1.27 -23.37 3.48
N ARG A 146 -0.94 -22.18 3.99
CA ARG A 146 -1.44 -20.90 3.45
C ARG A 146 -1.00 -20.69 2.01
N ALA A 147 0.26 -20.97 1.68
CA ALA A 147 0.76 -20.84 0.32
C ALA A 147 0.08 -21.83 -0.65
N ALA A 148 -0.15 -23.07 -0.22
CA ALA A 148 -0.86 -24.09 -1.00
C ALA A 148 -2.32 -23.67 -1.26
N PHE A 149 -2.98 -23.10 -0.24
CA PHE A 149 -4.32 -22.56 -0.39
C PHE A 149 -4.38 -21.41 -1.40
N VAL A 150 -3.49 -20.42 -1.29
CA VAL A 150 -3.41 -19.29 -2.22
C VAL A 150 -3.13 -19.74 -3.65
N SER A 151 -2.23 -20.71 -3.83
CA SER A 151 -1.79 -21.15 -5.17
C SER A 151 -2.84 -21.95 -5.93
N THR A 152 -3.53 -22.87 -5.25
CA THR A 152 -4.52 -23.76 -5.91
C THR A 152 -5.71 -24.13 -5.04
N GLY A 153 -5.58 -24.05 -3.71
CA GLY A 153 -6.64 -24.50 -2.80
C GLY A 153 -7.90 -23.64 -2.85
N TYR A 154 -7.77 -22.32 -3.09
CA TYR A 154 -8.91 -21.41 -3.25
C TYR A 154 -9.76 -21.79 -4.47
N GLU A 155 -9.17 -21.86 -5.66
CA GLU A 155 -9.87 -22.23 -6.90
C GLU A 155 -10.49 -23.63 -6.80
N ARG A 156 -9.76 -24.60 -6.24
CA ARG A 156 -10.29 -25.94 -6.00
C ARG A 156 -11.48 -25.95 -5.05
N ALA A 157 -11.49 -25.08 -4.05
CA ALA A 157 -12.62 -24.95 -3.13
C ALA A 157 -13.82 -24.29 -3.81
N GLN A 158 -13.60 -23.24 -4.62
CA GLN A 158 -14.66 -22.63 -5.42
C GLN A 158 -15.29 -23.64 -6.38
N GLN A 159 -14.47 -24.47 -7.02
CA GLN A 159 -14.94 -25.52 -7.91
C GLN A 159 -15.82 -26.54 -7.18
N ARG A 160 -15.44 -26.96 -5.96
CA ARG A 160 -16.29 -27.83 -5.13
C ARG A 160 -17.61 -27.15 -4.75
N ASP A 161 -17.58 -25.87 -4.38
CA ASP A 161 -18.81 -25.12 -4.09
C ASP A 161 -19.71 -24.98 -5.34
N ARG A 162 -19.14 -24.87 -6.55
CA ARG A 162 -19.90 -24.90 -7.81
C ARG A 162 -20.51 -26.28 -8.08
N GLU A 163 -19.74 -27.35 -7.90
CA GLU A 163 -20.20 -28.73 -8.11
C GLU A 163 -21.33 -29.10 -7.15
N VAL A 164 -21.21 -28.74 -5.87
CA VAL A 164 -22.27 -28.95 -4.88
C VAL A 164 -23.54 -28.18 -5.26
N ARG A 165 -23.43 -26.91 -5.66
CA ARG A 165 -24.58 -26.12 -6.14
C ARG A 165 -25.21 -26.70 -7.40
N ALA A 166 -24.40 -27.21 -8.33
CA ALA A 166 -24.90 -27.81 -9.57
C ALA A 166 -25.60 -29.15 -9.34
N ALA A 167 -25.17 -29.93 -8.35
CA ALA A 167 -25.77 -31.21 -7.98
C ALA A 167 -27.08 -31.06 -7.19
N ASP A 168 -27.23 -29.96 -6.45
CA ASP A 168 -28.43 -29.67 -5.67
C ASP A 168 -29.52 -29.05 -6.56
N THR A 169 -30.29 -29.93 -7.23
CA THR A 169 -31.33 -29.53 -8.18
C THR A 169 -32.55 -28.88 -7.52
N GLU A 170 -32.74 -29.10 -6.21
CA GLU A 170 -33.74 -28.42 -5.37
C GLU A 170 -33.29 -26.99 -4.97
N HIS A 171 -31.97 -26.75 -4.97
CA HIS A 171 -31.32 -25.43 -4.88
C HIS A 171 -30.81 -24.91 -6.23
N GLN A 172 -31.38 -25.36 -7.36
CA GLN A 172 -31.39 -24.52 -8.56
C GLN A 172 -32.15 -23.26 -8.17
N GLN A 173 -31.43 -22.32 -7.56
CA GLN A 173 -31.91 -21.01 -7.21
C GLN A 173 -32.43 -20.47 -8.53
N GLU A 174 -33.75 -20.47 -8.70
CA GLU A 174 -34.38 -19.53 -9.59
C GLU A 174 -33.88 -18.19 -9.07
N VAL A 175 -32.83 -17.69 -9.72
CA VAL A 175 -32.49 -16.29 -9.68
C VAL A 175 -33.73 -15.66 -10.26
N ALA A 176 -34.64 -15.27 -9.37
CA ALA A 176 -35.88 -14.68 -9.76
C ALA A 176 -35.54 -13.40 -10.52
N ALA A 177 -36.50 -12.89 -11.28
CA ALA A 177 -36.33 -11.60 -11.94
C ALA A 177 -35.79 -10.54 -10.97
N ARG A 178 -36.21 -10.60 -9.70
CA ARG A 178 -35.74 -9.74 -8.60
C ARG A 178 -34.22 -9.75 -8.41
N GLU A 179 -33.56 -10.91 -8.35
CA GLU A 179 -32.12 -10.98 -8.16
C GLU A 179 -31.36 -10.44 -9.38
N ARG A 180 -31.83 -10.76 -10.60
CA ARG A 180 -31.25 -10.21 -11.84
C ARG A 180 -31.39 -8.69 -11.88
N ASP A 181 -32.57 -8.18 -11.56
CA ASP A 181 -32.84 -6.74 -11.54
C ASP A 181 -31.98 -6.03 -10.48
N PHE A 182 -31.78 -6.65 -9.32
CA PHE A 182 -30.87 -6.13 -8.31
C PHE A 182 -29.43 -6.06 -8.81
N VAL A 183 -28.88 -7.14 -9.37
CA VAL A 183 -27.52 -7.14 -9.92
C VAL A 183 -27.40 -6.13 -11.07
N ALA A 184 -28.44 -5.96 -11.88
CA ALA A 184 -28.47 -4.96 -12.94
C ALA A 184 -28.42 -3.52 -12.39
N ALA A 185 -29.18 -3.24 -11.33
CA ALA A 185 -29.15 -1.95 -10.65
C ALA A 185 -27.76 -1.66 -10.07
N LEU A 186 -27.11 -2.65 -9.45
CA LEU A 186 -25.74 -2.52 -8.93
C LEU A 186 -24.73 -2.27 -10.07
N ALA A 187 -24.80 -3.07 -11.15
CA ALA A 187 -23.92 -2.92 -12.30
C ALA A 187 -23.98 -1.52 -12.94
N ALA A 188 -25.15 -0.87 -12.88
CA ALA A 188 -25.35 0.47 -13.40
C ALA A 188 -24.94 1.57 -12.42
N THR A 189 -25.31 1.45 -11.14
CA THR A 189 -25.37 2.61 -10.22
C THR A 189 -24.74 2.41 -8.85
N ASP A 190 -24.18 1.23 -8.54
CA ASP A 190 -23.56 0.99 -7.24
C ASP A 190 -22.50 2.07 -6.92
N PRO A 191 -22.40 2.63 -5.70
CA PRO A 191 -21.41 3.65 -5.40
C PRO A 191 -19.98 3.08 -5.27
N GLY A 192 -19.83 1.79 -4.96
CA GLY A 192 -18.58 1.04 -4.98
C GLY A 192 -18.11 0.69 -6.40
N GLY A 193 -16.80 0.74 -6.65
CA GLY A 193 -16.23 0.40 -7.95
C GLY A 193 -16.15 -1.11 -8.17
N GLU A 194 -15.76 -1.83 -7.13
CA GLU A 194 -15.50 -3.28 -7.17
C GLU A 194 -16.82 -4.06 -7.15
N VAL A 195 -17.80 -3.68 -6.33
CA VAL A 195 -19.15 -4.27 -6.39
C VAL A 195 -19.78 -4.09 -7.77
N ARG A 196 -19.71 -2.87 -8.34
CA ARG A 196 -20.21 -2.58 -9.69
C ARG A 196 -19.54 -3.44 -10.74
N THR A 197 -18.22 -3.59 -10.67
CA THR A 197 -17.43 -4.40 -11.61
C THR A 197 -17.81 -5.88 -11.50
N ALA A 198 -17.95 -6.40 -10.28
CA ALA A 198 -18.39 -7.76 -10.04
C ALA A 198 -19.82 -8.00 -10.58
N ALA A 199 -20.73 -7.03 -10.41
CA ALA A 199 -22.09 -7.10 -10.94
C ALA A 199 -22.12 -7.06 -12.48
N GLN A 200 -21.31 -6.20 -13.11
CA GLN A 200 -21.16 -6.15 -14.56
C GLN A 200 -20.62 -7.47 -15.11
N TRP A 201 -19.66 -8.09 -14.42
CA TRP A 201 -19.13 -9.39 -14.80
C TRP A 201 -20.18 -10.49 -14.73
N ALA A 202 -21.04 -10.47 -13.70
CA ALA A 202 -22.13 -11.42 -13.53
C ALA A 202 -23.22 -11.29 -14.61
N LEU A 203 -23.31 -10.13 -15.28
CA LEU A 203 -24.27 -9.83 -16.35
C LEU A 203 -23.62 -9.74 -17.74
N ARG A 204 -22.37 -10.18 -17.88
CA ARG A 204 -21.64 -10.13 -19.15
C ARG A 204 -22.37 -10.90 -20.25
N PRO A 205 -22.12 -10.60 -21.55
CA PRO A 205 -22.68 -11.39 -22.65
C PRO A 205 -22.36 -12.88 -22.49
N GLY A 206 -23.40 -13.72 -22.53
CA GLY A 206 -23.29 -15.17 -22.33
C GLY A 206 -23.33 -15.63 -20.86
N ALA A 207 -23.55 -14.72 -19.91
CA ALA A 207 -23.80 -15.08 -18.52
C ALA A 207 -25.12 -15.84 -18.34
N THR A 208 -25.17 -16.65 -17.28
CA THR A 208 -26.30 -17.48 -16.88
C THR A 208 -26.71 -17.17 -15.44
N ASP A 209 -27.82 -17.75 -14.97
CA ASP A 209 -28.26 -17.58 -13.58
C ASP A 209 -27.23 -18.10 -12.57
N ALA A 210 -26.37 -19.04 -12.98
CA ALA A 210 -25.24 -19.48 -12.17
C ALA A 210 -24.21 -18.37 -11.91
N ASP A 211 -23.99 -17.46 -12.87
CA ASP A 211 -23.09 -16.32 -12.71
C ASP A 211 -23.66 -15.28 -11.73
N VAL A 212 -24.98 -15.07 -11.78
CA VAL A 212 -25.69 -14.19 -10.84
C VAL A 212 -25.68 -14.79 -9.42
N ALA A 213 -25.89 -16.10 -9.28
CA ALA A 213 -25.75 -16.79 -8.00
C ALA A 213 -24.30 -16.73 -7.47
N GLU A 214 -23.30 -16.87 -8.35
CA GLU A 214 -21.88 -16.71 -7.98
C GLU A 214 -21.56 -15.28 -7.52
N PHE A 215 -22.18 -14.26 -8.11
CA PHE A 215 -22.04 -12.89 -7.62
C PHE A 215 -22.47 -12.77 -6.15
N PHE A 216 -23.62 -13.31 -5.76
CA PHE A 216 -24.04 -13.25 -4.35
C PHE A 216 -23.14 -14.04 -3.41
N GLY A 217 -22.62 -15.19 -3.86
CA GLY A 217 -21.75 -16.03 -3.02
C GLY A 217 -20.30 -15.54 -2.88
N TYR A 218 -19.84 -14.73 -3.84
CA TYR A 218 -18.43 -14.35 -3.98
C TYR A 218 -18.27 -12.86 -4.31
N GLY A 219 -18.77 -12.45 -5.47
CA GLY A 219 -18.48 -11.15 -6.08
C GLY A 219 -18.96 -9.96 -5.24
N TRP A 220 -20.14 -10.05 -4.64
CA TRP A 220 -20.76 -8.97 -3.90
C TRP A 220 -20.01 -8.65 -2.60
N ALA A 221 -19.87 -9.63 -1.69
CA ALA A 221 -19.20 -9.42 -0.41
C ALA A 221 -17.70 -9.13 -0.57
N THR A 222 -17.03 -9.78 -1.52
CA THR A 222 -15.61 -9.49 -1.82
C THR A 222 -15.46 -8.11 -2.44
N GLY A 223 -16.29 -7.74 -3.42
CA GLY A 223 -16.27 -6.38 -4.00
C GLY A 223 -16.50 -5.32 -2.94
N ALA A 224 -17.48 -5.51 -2.07
CA ALA A 224 -17.83 -4.61 -0.98
C ALA A 224 -16.67 -4.39 0.00
N THR A 225 -15.92 -5.46 0.29
CA THR A 225 -14.72 -5.41 1.13
C THR A 225 -13.59 -4.66 0.44
N LEU A 226 -13.35 -4.93 -0.85
CA LEU A 226 -12.31 -4.28 -1.62
C LEU A 226 -12.59 -2.78 -1.81
N ASP A 227 -13.84 -2.38 -1.98
CA ASP A 227 -14.24 -0.98 -2.03
C ASP A 227 -13.91 -0.24 -0.74
N LEU A 228 -14.20 -0.84 0.42
CA LEU A 228 -13.87 -0.28 1.72
C LEU A 228 -12.35 -0.24 1.97
N GLU A 229 -11.63 -1.32 1.66
CA GLU A 229 -10.16 -1.39 1.78
C GLU A 229 -9.49 -0.34 0.87
N GLY A 230 -9.93 -0.24 -0.38
CA GLY A 230 -9.45 0.75 -1.34
C GLY A 230 -9.73 2.18 -0.90
N HIS A 231 -10.91 2.45 -0.34
CA HIS A 231 -11.24 3.73 0.26
C HIS A 231 -10.26 4.08 1.40
N ARG A 232 -10.11 3.19 2.39
CA ARG A 232 -9.23 3.41 3.55
C ARG A 232 -7.78 3.67 3.14
N LEU A 233 -7.27 2.90 2.18
CA LEU A 233 -5.90 3.08 1.69
C LEU A 233 -5.71 4.45 1.02
N ARG A 234 -6.61 4.81 0.10
CA ARG A 234 -6.58 6.12 -0.58
C ARG A 234 -6.62 7.28 0.41
N ILE A 235 -7.46 7.18 1.43
CA ILE A 235 -7.56 8.17 2.51
C ILE A 235 -6.25 8.26 3.29
N ALA A 236 -5.69 7.14 3.75
CA ALA A 236 -4.46 7.11 4.52
C ALA A 236 -3.27 7.68 3.74
N ASP A 237 -3.15 7.34 2.45
CA ASP A 237 -2.12 7.88 1.55
C ASP A 237 -2.29 9.38 1.29
N GLY A 238 -3.54 9.83 1.12
CA GLY A 238 -3.88 11.24 1.00
C GLY A 238 -3.48 12.01 2.26
N GLU A 239 -3.81 11.46 3.43
CA GLU A 239 -3.59 12.11 4.72
C GLU A 239 -2.11 12.18 5.10
N THR A 240 -1.36 11.12 4.85
CA THR A 240 0.10 11.10 5.05
C THR A 240 0.77 12.23 4.26
N ARG A 241 0.37 12.42 2.99
CA ARG A 241 0.90 13.50 2.15
C ARG A 241 0.49 14.87 2.67
N ARG A 242 -0.76 15.05 3.11
CA ARG A 242 -1.25 16.32 3.68
C ARG A 242 -0.49 16.70 4.96
N HIS A 243 -0.29 15.78 5.89
CA HIS A 243 0.48 16.05 7.11
C HIS A 243 1.96 16.35 6.82
N HIS A 244 2.56 15.64 5.86
CA HIS A 244 3.93 15.94 5.44
C HIS A 244 4.04 17.37 4.88
N ALA A 245 3.12 17.76 3.98
CA ALA A 245 3.06 19.11 3.43
C ALA A 245 2.86 20.17 4.53
N LEU A 246 1.90 19.95 5.43
CA LEU A 246 1.67 20.83 6.58
C LEU A 246 2.93 21.00 7.42
N THR A 247 3.65 19.91 7.70
CA THR A 247 4.88 19.94 8.50
C THR A 247 5.95 20.83 7.85
N LEU A 248 6.14 20.74 6.53
CA LEU A 248 7.08 21.59 5.81
C LEU A 248 6.65 23.06 5.83
N LEU A 249 5.36 23.33 5.63
CA LEU A 249 4.82 24.69 5.64
C LEU A 249 4.91 25.33 7.03
N LEU A 250 4.60 24.60 8.09
CA LEU A 250 4.75 25.07 9.47
C LEU A 250 6.20 25.42 9.79
N ARG A 251 7.16 24.56 9.41
CA ARG A 251 8.59 24.88 9.60
C ARG A 251 8.98 26.17 8.87
N LYS A 252 8.49 26.36 7.64
CA LYS A 252 8.74 27.57 6.86
C LYS A 252 8.12 28.81 7.52
N ALA A 253 6.87 28.73 7.97
CA ALA A 253 6.18 29.83 8.62
C ALA A 253 6.86 30.23 9.94
N LEU A 254 7.21 29.27 10.79
CA LEU A 254 7.93 29.52 12.04
C LEU A 254 9.33 30.10 11.80
N ALA A 255 10.05 29.62 10.78
CA ALA A 255 11.35 30.19 10.43
C ALA A 255 11.23 31.64 9.92
N ALA A 256 10.17 31.96 9.15
CA ALA A 256 9.91 33.30 8.67
C ALA A 256 9.52 34.26 9.82
N GLU A 257 8.70 33.82 10.77
CA GLU A 257 8.41 34.57 12.01
C GLU A 257 9.68 34.81 12.85
N GLU A 258 10.55 33.82 12.98
CA GLU A 258 11.80 33.99 13.72
C GLU A 258 12.73 34.99 13.04
N ALA A 259 12.85 34.91 11.70
CA ALA A 259 13.65 35.84 10.91
C ALA A 259 13.16 37.30 11.03
N LEU A 260 11.86 37.51 11.23
CA LEU A 260 11.28 38.84 11.42
C LEU A 260 11.87 39.57 12.64
N LYS A 261 12.19 38.86 13.74
CA LYS A 261 12.67 39.47 14.99
C LYS A 261 13.98 40.24 14.87
N GLY A 262 14.80 39.92 13.86
CA GLY A 262 16.10 40.54 13.63
C GLY A 262 16.27 41.08 12.20
N ALA A 263 15.18 41.22 11.45
CA ALA A 263 15.24 41.61 10.06
C ALA A 263 15.67 43.07 9.89
N ALA A 264 16.68 43.31 9.06
CA ALA A 264 17.08 44.68 8.68
C ALA A 264 15.98 45.38 7.85
N ASP A 265 15.22 44.61 7.08
CA ASP A 265 14.01 45.06 6.36
C ASP A 265 12.79 44.36 6.97
N ALA A 266 12.24 44.98 8.02
CA ALA A 266 11.09 44.45 8.74
C ALA A 266 9.84 44.33 7.86
N ALA A 267 9.65 45.24 6.89
CA ALA A 267 8.48 45.22 6.00
C ALA A 267 8.52 44.00 5.08
N LYS A 268 9.69 43.71 4.48
CA LYS A 268 9.87 42.52 3.65
C LYS A 268 9.74 41.23 4.47
N ALA A 269 10.39 41.15 5.63
CA ALA A 269 10.31 39.96 6.47
C ALA A 269 8.88 39.68 6.98
N ARG A 270 8.11 40.74 7.28
CA ARG A 270 6.69 40.62 7.64
C ARG A 270 5.88 40.05 6.49
N ALA A 271 6.04 40.58 5.27
CA ALA A 271 5.34 40.07 4.09
C ALA A 271 5.66 38.60 3.81
N GLU A 272 6.91 38.16 4.03
CA GLU A 272 7.31 36.77 3.88
C GLU A 272 6.70 35.86 4.94
N ALA A 273 6.63 36.30 6.20
CA ALA A 273 5.99 35.57 7.29
C ALA A 273 4.46 35.47 7.10
N GLU A 274 3.79 36.56 6.70
CA GLU A 274 2.37 36.56 6.35
C GLU A 274 2.08 35.57 5.21
N ALA A 275 2.86 35.61 4.13
CA ALA A 275 2.69 34.70 2.99
C ALA A 275 2.92 33.22 3.39
N ALA A 276 3.84 32.96 4.32
CA ALA A 276 4.09 31.62 4.80
C ALA A 276 2.92 31.08 5.64
N TRP A 277 2.32 31.88 6.53
CA TRP A 277 1.12 31.48 7.27
C TRP A 277 -0.11 31.33 6.38
N ARG A 278 -0.29 32.21 5.39
CA ARG A 278 -1.35 32.05 4.39
C ARG A 278 -1.24 30.71 3.65
N SER A 279 -0.02 30.28 3.33
CA SER A 279 0.20 28.96 2.71
C SER A 279 -0.21 27.80 3.63
N VAL A 280 -0.01 27.93 4.95
CA VAL A 280 -0.49 26.96 5.95
C VAL A 280 -2.02 26.95 5.98
N ALA A 281 -2.65 28.13 6.00
CA ALA A 281 -4.11 28.28 5.98
C ALA A 281 -4.71 27.66 4.71
N ASP A 282 -4.17 27.97 3.53
CA ASP A 282 -4.62 27.40 2.24
C ASP A 282 -4.57 25.87 2.24
N GLN A 283 -3.46 25.29 2.72
CA GLN A 283 -3.30 23.83 2.83
C GLN A 283 -4.33 23.24 3.80
N ALA A 284 -4.52 23.85 4.96
CA ALA A 284 -5.47 23.37 5.96
C ALA A 284 -6.92 23.49 5.48
N GLY A 285 -7.28 24.60 4.83
CA GLY A 285 -8.60 24.80 4.25
C GLY A 285 -8.91 23.83 3.10
N ALA A 286 -7.93 23.53 2.25
CA ALA A 286 -8.09 22.51 1.20
C ALA A 286 -8.26 21.11 1.79
N ALA A 287 -7.49 20.77 2.84
CA ALA A 287 -7.61 19.50 3.55
C ALA A 287 -8.98 19.36 4.24
N TYR A 288 -9.45 20.41 4.92
CA TYR A 288 -10.78 20.46 5.54
C TYR A 288 -11.89 20.16 4.52
N ARG A 289 -11.90 20.86 3.38
CA ARG A 289 -12.90 20.63 2.32
C ARG A 289 -12.86 19.20 1.81
N THR A 290 -11.66 18.66 1.59
CA THR A 290 -11.50 17.26 1.17
C THR A 290 -12.14 16.31 2.19
N TRP A 291 -11.89 16.50 3.49
CA TRP A 291 -12.47 15.64 4.52
C TRP A 291 -13.99 15.80 4.67
N ALA A 292 -14.55 16.98 4.41
CA ALA A 292 -15.99 17.18 4.34
C ALA A 292 -16.63 16.42 3.16
N ASP A 293 -15.96 16.39 2.01
CA ASP A 293 -16.40 15.59 0.85
C ASP A 293 -16.33 14.08 1.17
N GLU A 294 -15.28 13.62 1.86
CA GLU A 294 -15.15 12.21 2.27
C GLU A 294 -16.21 11.81 3.31
N GLN A 295 -16.55 12.70 4.24
CA GLN A 295 -17.67 12.47 5.18
C GLN A 295 -18.99 12.27 4.41
N THR A 296 -19.24 13.09 3.40
CA THR A 296 -20.43 12.98 2.54
C THR A 296 -20.44 11.66 1.75
N ALA A 297 -19.29 11.27 1.18
CA ALA A 297 -19.15 10.02 0.46
C ALA A 297 -19.36 8.78 1.35
N ALA A 298 -18.79 8.78 2.55
CA ALA A 298 -18.98 7.71 3.53
C ALA A 298 -20.44 7.60 4.00
N ALA A 299 -21.12 8.74 4.20
CA ALA A 299 -22.54 8.76 4.53
C ALA A 299 -23.41 8.19 3.40
N ALA A 300 -23.10 8.54 2.14
CA ALA A 300 -23.80 7.99 0.97
C ALA A 300 -23.62 6.47 0.86
N GLN A 301 -22.40 5.96 1.08
CA GLN A 301 -22.13 4.52 1.15
C GLN A 301 -22.92 3.86 2.29
N ALA A 302 -22.87 4.41 3.52
CA ALA A 302 -23.60 3.86 4.65
C ALA A 302 -25.12 3.81 4.38
N ALA A 303 -25.70 4.85 3.77
CA ALA A 303 -27.11 4.88 3.39
C ALA A 303 -27.45 3.84 2.30
N HIS A 304 -26.57 3.66 1.31
CA HIS A 304 -26.71 2.62 0.30
C HIS A 304 -26.75 1.22 0.94
N TRP A 305 -25.80 0.90 1.80
CA TRP A 305 -25.75 -0.39 2.49
C TRP A 305 -26.94 -0.60 3.46
N ALA A 306 -27.43 0.47 4.10
CA ALA A 306 -28.65 0.42 4.90
C ALA A 306 -29.88 0.04 4.05
N ALA A 307 -30.01 0.64 2.86
CA ALA A 307 -31.10 0.31 1.93
C ALA A 307 -31.03 -1.14 1.45
N VAL A 308 -29.82 -1.64 1.14
CA VAL A 308 -29.61 -3.06 0.77
C VAL A 308 -29.98 -3.99 1.92
N ALA A 309 -29.56 -3.67 3.15
CA ALA A 309 -29.90 -4.46 4.34
C ALA A 309 -31.42 -4.51 4.60
N ALA A 310 -32.11 -3.38 4.43
CA ALA A 310 -33.57 -3.31 4.56
C ALA A 310 -34.28 -4.14 3.47
N ALA A 311 -33.89 -3.97 2.21
CA ALA A 311 -34.46 -4.74 1.10
C ALA A 311 -34.26 -6.26 1.26
N ALA A 312 -33.12 -6.66 1.83
CA ALA A 312 -32.82 -8.05 2.14
C ALA A 312 -33.66 -8.60 3.29
N ALA A 313 -33.94 -7.79 4.32
CA ALA A 313 -34.77 -8.20 5.44
C ALA A 313 -36.25 -8.41 5.04
N GLU A 314 -36.76 -7.64 4.08
CA GLU A 314 -38.12 -7.79 3.55
C GLU A 314 -38.30 -9.05 2.69
N GLY A 315 -37.23 -9.52 2.04
CA GLY A 315 -37.21 -10.70 1.20
C GLY A 315 -36.64 -11.93 1.90
N ALA A 316 -37.12 -12.29 3.09
CA ALA A 316 -36.50 -13.29 3.98
C ALA A 316 -36.31 -14.74 3.44
N ASP A 317 -36.52 -14.98 2.15
CA ASP A 317 -36.40 -16.27 1.47
C ASP A 317 -35.18 -16.31 0.52
N GLY A 318 -34.71 -17.52 0.22
CA GLY A 318 -33.68 -17.76 -0.81
C GLY A 318 -32.32 -17.13 -0.49
N ILE A 319 -31.76 -16.41 -1.47
CA ILE A 319 -30.44 -15.77 -1.41
C ILE A 319 -30.43 -14.58 -0.43
N TRP A 320 -31.54 -13.84 -0.34
CA TRP A 320 -31.64 -12.59 0.44
C TRP A 320 -31.49 -12.78 1.95
N LYS A 321 -31.86 -13.95 2.49
CA LYS A 321 -31.69 -14.26 3.92
C LYS A 321 -30.24 -14.13 4.41
N ASN A 322 -29.27 -14.30 3.52
CA ASN A 322 -27.84 -14.24 3.82
C ASN A 322 -27.21 -12.88 3.47
N ILE A 323 -27.98 -11.92 2.94
CA ILE A 323 -27.50 -10.59 2.50
C ILE A 323 -27.60 -9.55 3.63
N ALA A 324 -28.69 -9.59 4.42
CA ALA A 324 -28.99 -8.56 5.41
C ALA A 324 -27.87 -8.37 6.45
N GLY A 325 -27.30 -9.46 6.95
CA GLY A 325 -26.19 -9.43 7.92
C GLY A 325 -24.92 -8.75 7.37
N PRO A 326 -24.34 -9.26 6.27
CA PRO A 326 -23.18 -8.62 5.63
C PRO A 326 -23.43 -7.16 5.22
N ALA A 327 -24.60 -6.84 4.68
CA ALA A 327 -24.95 -5.45 4.34
C ALA A 327 -24.98 -4.55 5.58
N GLY A 328 -25.55 -5.02 6.69
CA GLY A 328 -25.54 -4.30 7.97
C GLY A 328 -24.13 -4.09 8.53
N ALA A 329 -23.26 -5.10 8.45
CA ALA A 329 -21.86 -4.97 8.87
C ALA A 329 -21.09 -3.94 8.01
N ASN A 330 -21.36 -3.91 6.70
CA ASN A 330 -20.73 -2.94 5.82
C ASN A 330 -21.26 -1.52 6.04
N GLN A 331 -22.57 -1.37 6.28
CA GLN A 331 -23.18 -0.10 6.71
C GLN A 331 -22.52 0.46 7.98
N GLN A 332 -22.28 -0.38 8.99
CA GLN A 332 -21.58 0.01 10.21
C GLN A 332 -20.15 0.45 9.93
N SER A 333 -19.45 -0.28 9.06
CA SER A 333 -18.07 0.06 8.66
C SER A 333 -18.00 1.42 7.99
N TRP A 334 -18.87 1.71 7.03
CA TRP A 334 -18.94 3.02 6.37
C TRP A 334 -19.38 4.15 7.31
N THR A 335 -20.24 3.85 8.29
CA THR A 335 -20.61 4.81 9.34
C THR A 335 -19.39 5.19 10.20
N GLN A 336 -18.53 4.22 10.51
CA GLN A 336 -17.28 4.49 11.23
C GLN A 336 -16.32 5.34 10.39
N GLU A 337 -16.19 5.07 9.09
CA GLU A 337 -15.39 5.92 8.18
C GLU A 337 -15.90 7.36 8.17
N GLY A 338 -17.22 7.56 8.16
CA GLY A 338 -17.83 8.90 8.24
C GLY A 338 -17.51 9.63 9.55
N ALA A 339 -17.50 8.91 10.68
CA ALA A 339 -17.10 9.46 11.98
C ALA A 339 -15.60 9.82 12.02
N SER A 340 -14.74 8.96 11.46
CA SER A 340 -13.32 9.25 11.31
C SER A 340 -13.06 10.47 10.42
N ALA A 341 -13.78 10.58 9.30
CA ALA A 341 -13.71 11.74 8.41
C ALA A 341 -14.10 13.04 9.11
N ALA A 342 -15.15 13.03 9.93
CA ALA A 342 -15.55 14.17 10.74
C ALA A 342 -14.46 14.60 11.73
N GLY A 343 -13.81 13.63 12.38
CA GLY A 343 -12.68 13.90 13.29
C GLY A 343 -11.50 14.58 12.57
N SER A 344 -11.14 14.08 11.38
CA SER A 344 -10.09 14.71 10.57
C SER A 344 -10.48 16.08 10.04
N ALA A 345 -11.74 16.28 9.61
CA ALA A 345 -12.23 17.59 9.20
C ALA A 345 -12.09 18.60 10.36
N ALA A 346 -12.47 18.24 11.57
CA ALA A 346 -12.32 19.09 12.75
C ALA A 346 -10.85 19.45 13.03
N TYR A 347 -9.92 18.50 12.89
CA TYR A 347 -8.48 18.77 13.02
C TYR A 347 -8.00 19.82 12.00
N TRP A 348 -8.37 19.66 10.72
CA TRP A 348 -7.95 20.58 9.68
C TRP A 348 -8.61 21.96 9.79
N GLN A 349 -9.84 22.02 10.30
CA GLN A 349 -10.51 23.29 10.63
C GLN A 349 -9.81 24.04 11.77
N ASP A 350 -9.40 23.34 12.84
CA ASP A 350 -8.62 23.93 13.92
C ASP A 350 -7.25 24.44 13.41
N MET A 351 -6.58 23.67 12.54
CA MET A 351 -5.32 24.09 11.94
C MET A 351 -5.48 25.33 11.05
N LEU A 352 -6.56 25.41 10.27
CA LEU A 352 -6.89 26.60 9.47
C LEU A 352 -7.03 27.82 10.37
N LYS A 353 -7.85 27.72 11.43
CA LYS A 353 -8.07 28.82 12.39
C LYS A 353 -6.75 29.29 13.02
N ARG A 354 -5.89 28.38 13.46
CA ARG A 354 -4.59 28.73 14.05
C ARG A 354 -3.65 29.41 13.06
N ALA A 355 -3.70 29.02 11.80
CA ALA A 355 -2.90 29.64 10.75
C ALA A 355 -3.38 31.05 10.43
N GLU A 356 -4.70 31.28 10.37
CA GLU A 356 -5.30 32.60 10.21
C GLU A 356 -4.97 33.54 11.39
N GLU A 357 -5.11 33.06 12.63
CA GLU A 357 -4.74 33.80 13.84
C GLU A 357 -3.24 34.15 13.87
N SER A 358 -2.39 33.28 13.33
CA SER A 358 -0.94 33.52 13.24
C SER A 358 -0.58 34.51 12.14
N GLU A 359 -1.26 34.45 10.99
CA GLU A 359 -1.13 35.46 9.93
C GLU A 359 -1.51 36.84 10.45
N GLU A 360 -2.64 36.95 11.17
CA GLU A 360 -3.11 38.20 11.77
C GLU A 360 -2.12 38.75 12.80
N ARG A 361 -1.62 37.90 13.70
CA ARG A 361 -0.59 38.29 14.68
C ARG A 361 0.67 38.85 14.01
N VAL A 362 1.15 38.23 12.94
CA VAL A 362 2.32 38.72 12.19
C VAL A 362 2.04 40.10 11.57
N ARG A 363 0.84 40.29 11.03
CA ARG A 363 0.40 41.58 10.46
C ARG A 363 0.37 42.70 11.50
N GLU A 364 -0.05 42.40 12.72
CA GLU A 364 -0.17 43.35 13.82
C GLU A 364 1.15 43.63 14.57
N THR A 365 2.16 42.75 14.43
CA THR A 365 3.45 42.94 15.09
C THR A 365 4.17 44.11 14.43
N VAL A 366 4.23 45.29 15.08
CA VAL A 366 4.82 46.57 14.60
C VAL A 366 6.33 46.57 14.60
#